data_AF-V6ARP4-F1
#
_entry.id   AF-V6ARP4-F1
#
_cell.length_a   1.000
_cell.length_b   1.000
_cell.length_c   1.000
_cell.angle_alpha   90.00
_cell.angle_beta   90.00
_cell.angle_gamma   90.00
#
_symmetry.space_group_name_H-M   'P 1'
#
loop_
_entity.id
_entity.type
_entity.pdbx_description
1 polymer ?
#
loop_
_entity_poly.entity_id
_entity_poly.type
_entity_poly.pdbx_seq_one_letter_code
_entity_poly.pdbx_strand_id
1 'polypeptide(L)'
;MTEKISRFFEKSRKERLDIVERITGLTKEERQTLESLGGIGFEQADKMVENAIGTFSFPLGIATNFVINKKEYLVPMVIEEPSVIAAASKAAKIARLCGGFSMNNDESYSIGQIQIVETDVESATKKVMETSAQILELANSKSNTLSKMGKGAKEISCKKLETPSGKMLIVELLIDVGDAMGANVTNTMCEGVAPLIEQITGGRAVLKILSNYSTRRMVRGTATFDKNEVGGEKIVDNIILAYEFAASDPYRAVTHNKGIMNGIIAVANATGQDTRAIEAAAHAYAARNGKYTSLTKWSKDKDGNLVGFIELPMSVGTVGGIINVHPMAKICAKILGVSSASELACVIGAMGLAQNFSAIRALASEGIQKGHMRLHARNLAAAAGAAPDHIDSIVEQMIKEGNISINRAKELLNSD
;
A
#
# COMPACT_ATOMS: atom_id res chain seq x y z
N MET A 1 13.08 -9.94 -16.35
CA MET A 1 13.66 -9.15 -17.45
C MET A 1 15.18 -9.13 -17.26
N THR A 2 15.95 -8.76 -18.26
CA THR A 2 17.44 -8.82 -18.24
C THR A 2 18.09 -7.47 -18.48
N GLU A 3 17.30 -6.40 -18.52
CA GLU A 3 17.80 -5.07 -18.85
C GLU A 3 17.98 -4.21 -17.60
N LYS A 4 19.22 -3.80 -17.36
CA LYS A 4 19.58 -2.88 -16.27
C LYS A 4 19.20 -1.46 -16.68
N ILE A 5 18.12 -0.92 -16.10
CA ILE A 5 17.71 0.47 -16.35
C ILE A 5 18.68 1.41 -15.63
N SER A 6 19.62 1.96 -16.37
CA SER A 6 20.59 2.92 -15.84
C SER A 6 20.01 4.33 -15.79
N ARG A 7 20.20 5.01 -14.64
CA ARG A 7 19.96 6.46 -14.46
C ARG A 7 18.58 6.94 -14.94
N PHE A 8 17.53 6.17 -14.69
CA PHE A 8 16.15 6.50 -15.11
C PHE A 8 15.70 7.91 -14.67
N PHE A 9 16.14 8.35 -13.49
CA PHE A 9 15.79 9.66 -12.95
C PHE A 9 16.44 10.83 -13.73
N GLU A 10 17.58 10.62 -14.40
CA GLU A 10 18.27 11.65 -15.20
C GLU A 10 17.64 11.81 -16.60
N LYS A 11 16.83 10.84 -17.02
CA LYS A 11 16.23 10.79 -18.36
C LYS A 11 15.07 11.78 -18.51
N SER A 12 14.86 12.26 -19.74
CA SER A 12 13.69 13.04 -20.12
C SER A 12 12.39 12.23 -20.02
N ARG A 13 11.23 12.90 -19.97
CA ARG A 13 9.92 12.23 -19.97
C ARG A 13 9.78 11.26 -21.15
N LYS A 14 10.19 11.67 -22.35
CA LYS A 14 10.12 10.86 -23.57
C LYS A 14 10.93 9.57 -23.43
N GLU A 15 12.20 9.66 -23.03
CA GLU A 15 13.06 8.49 -22.84
C GLU A 15 12.53 7.54 -21.76
N ARG A 16 11.95 8.08 -20.68
CA ARG A 16 11.32 7.26 -19.63
C ARG A 16 10.14 6.47 -20.21
N LEU A 17 9.28 7.11 -20.99
CA LEU A 17 8.15 6.46 -21.65
C LEU A 17 8.60 5.42 -22.68
N ASP A 18 9.63 5.73 -23.48
CA ASP A 18 10.20 4.79 -24.46
C ASP A 18 10.71 3.50 -23.77
N ILE A 19 11.35 3.63 -22.60
CA ILE A 19 11.80 2.49 -21.80
C ILE A 19 10.61 1.68 -21.27
N VAL A 20 9.61 2.35 -20.69
CA VAL A 20 8.43 1.68 -20.12
C VAL A 20 7.64 0.95 -21.20
N GLU A 21 7.36 1.60 -22.34
CA GLU A 21 6.66 1.00 -23.47
C GLU A 21 7.38 -0.25 -23.97
N ARG A 22 8.69 -0.14 -24.23
CA ARG A 22 9.50 -1.26 -24.72
C ARG A 22 9.53 -2.44 -23.77
N ILE A 23 9.57 -2.19 -22.47
CA ILE A 23 9.63 -3.24 -21.43
C ILE A 23 8.28 -3.92 -21.23
N THR A 24 7.19 -3.14 -21.27
CA THR A 24 5.85 -3.61 -20.84
C THR A 24 4.92 -3.90 -22.01
N GLY A 25 5.32 -3.58 -23.24
CA GLY A 25 4.48 -3.73 -24.43
C GLY A 25 3.24 -2.84 -24.39
N LEU A 26 3.39 -1.58 -23.95
CA LEU A 26 2.29 -0.62 -24.03
C LEU A 26 1.90 -0.40 -25.50
N THR A 27 0.61 -0.24 -25.76
CA THR A 27 0.14 0.18 -27.08
C THR A 27 0.37 1.68 -27.26
N LYS A 28 0.27 2.15 -28.51
CA LYS A 28 0.38 3.58 -28.82
C LYS A 28 -0.69 4.41 -28.09
N GLU A 29 -1.90 3.87 -27.96
CA GLU A 29 -3.02 4.52 -27.26
C GLU A 29 -2.78 4.60 -25.74
N GLU A 30 -2.24 3.53 -25.14
CA GLU A 30 -1.87 3.53 -23.73
C GLU A 30 -0.73 4.52 -23.46
N ARG A 31 0.27 4.58 -24.34
CA ARG A 31 1.34 5.59 -24.29
C ARG A 31 0.77 7.01 -24.40
N GLN A 32 -0.10 7.27 -25.36
CA GLN A 32 -0.74 8.57 -25.53
C GLN A 32 -1.53 8.99 -24.27
N THR A 33 -2.16 8.02 -23.61
CA THR A 33 -2.85 8.24 -22.33
C THR A 33 -1.88 8.68 -21.23
N LEU A 34 -0.69 8.07 -21.13
CA LEU A 34 0.36 8.51 -20.19
C LEU A 34 0.97 9.88 -20.56
N GLU A 35 0.95 10.24 -21.84
CA GLU A 35 1.41 11.54 -22.34
C GLU A 35 0.40 12.67 -22.07
N SER A 36 -0.88 12.31 -21.92
CA SER A 36 -1.95 13.24 -21.55
C SER A 36 -1.79 13.83 -20.15
N LEU A 37 -2.74 14.70 -19.75
CA LEU A 37 -2.84 15.22 -18.38
C LEU A 37 -3.26 14.15 -17.35
N GLY A 38 -3.37 12.87 -17.74
CA GLY A 38 -3.29 11.73 -16.83
C GLY A 38 -4.53 11.49 -15.98
N GLY A 39 -5.71 11.89 -16.46
CA GLY A 39 -6.96 11.80 -15.72
C GLY A 39 -8.12 11.23 -16.51
N ILE A 40 -9.25 11.11 -15.82
CA ILE A 40 -10.57 10.86 -16.41
C ILE A 40 -11.22 12.19 -16.81
N GLY A 41 -12.15 12.16 -17.76
CA GLY A 41 -12.99 13.32 -18.07
C GLY A 41 -13.97 13.64 -16.93
N PHE A 42 -14.50 14.87 -16.90
CA PHE A 42 -15.44 15.29 -15.86
C PHE A 42 -16.67 14.38 -15.76
N GLU A 43 -17.26 14.00 -16.90
CA GLU A 43 -18.43 13.10 -16.95
C GLU A 43 -18.17 11.73 -16.31
N GLN A 44 -16.92 11.26 -16.37
CA GLN A 44 -16.53 10.02 -15.73
C GLN A 44 -16.29 10.23 -14.23
N ALA A 45 -15.71 11.37 -13.84
CA ALA A 45 -15.56 11.74 -12.43
C ALA A 45 -16.92 11.91 -11.72
N ASP A 46 -17.88 12.57 -12.37
CA ASP A 46 -19.25 12.79 -11.87
C ASP A 46 -20.05 11.50 -11.71
N LYS A 47 -19.68 10.44 -12.43
CA LYS A 47 -20.24 9.09 -12.22
C LYS A 47 -19.53 8.28 -11.14
N MET A 48 -18.32 8.70 -10.75
CA MET A 48 -17.50 7.97 -9.77
C MET A 48 -17.77 8.45 -8.35
N VAL A 49 -18.10 9.72 -8.16
CA VAL A 49 -18.37 10.35 -6.85
C VAL A 49 -19.49 11.37 -6.96
N GLU A 50 -20.17 11.62 -5.85
CA GLU A 50 -21.22 12.63 -5.77
C GLU A 50 -20.62 14.05 -5.76
N ASN A 51 -21.36 15.01 -6.35
CA ASN A 51 -21.01 16.44 -6.36
C ASN A 51 -19.61 16.73 -6.93
N ALA A 52 -19.20 16.00 -7.96
CA ALA A 52 -17.94 16.29 -8.63
C ALA A 52 -17.98 17.70 -9.24
N ILE A 53 -16.92 18.48 -9.03
CA ILE A 53 -16.73 19.80 -9.68
C ILE A 53 -15.46 19.86 -10.55
N GLY A 54 -14.71 18.76 -10.60
CA GLY A 54 -13.44 18.67 -11.32
C GLY A 54 -12.65 17.42 -10.96
N THR A 55 -11.40 17.37 -11.42
CA THR A 55 -10.44 16.30 -11.14
C THR A 55 -9.18 16.86 -10.48
N PHE A 56 -8.54 16.08 -9.62
CA PHE A 56 -7.29 16.44 -8.94
C PHE A 56 -6.21 15.42 -9.28
N SER A 57 -5.01 15.90 -9.65
CA SER A 57 -3.95 15.04 -10.19
C SER A 57 -2.73 15.01 -9.27
N PHE A 58 -2.14 13.83 -9.12
CA PHE A 58 -0.90 13.58 -8.41
C PHE A 58 0.20 13.13 -9.39
N PRO A 59 1.49 13.39 -9.08
CA PRO A 59 2.59 12.90 -9.91
C PRO A 59 2.62 11.37 -10.00
N LEU A 60 2.73 10.83 -11.22
CA LEU A 60 2.96 9.42 -11.51
C LEU A 60 4.43 9.20 -11.89
N GLY A 61 5.10 8.26 -11.22
CA GLY A 61 6.44 7.81 -11.57
C GLY A 61 6.59 6.29 -11.50
N ILE A 62 7.78 5.82 -11.87
CA ILE A 62 8.13 4.39 -11.86
C ILE A 62 9.31 4.18 -10.91
N ALA A 63 9.12 3.32 -9.91
CA ALA A 63 10.22 2.76 -9.16
C ALA A 63 10.83 1.56 -9.90
N THR A 64 12.15 1.50 -9.92
CA THR A 64 12.93 0.54 -10.72
C THR A 64 13.72 -0.42 -9.84
N ASN A 65 14.31 -1.46 -10.45
CA ASN A 65 15.20 -2.46 -9.82
C ASN A 65 14.53 -3.50 -8.91
N PHE A 66 13.20 -3.47 -8.75
CA PHE A 66 12.50 -4.45 -7.93
C PHE A 66 12.62 -5.85 -8.52
N VAL A 67 13.17 -6.76 -7.71
CA VAL A 67 13.15 -8.21 -7.95
C VAL A 67 12.40 -8.82 -6.78
N ILE A 68 11.24 -9.40 -7.02
CA ILE A 68 10.35 -9.96 -6.00
C ILE A 68 10.04 -11.40 -6.40
N ASN A 69 10.35 -12.36 -5.53
CA ASN A 69 10.19 -13.79 -5.82
C ASN A 69 10.83 -14.19 -7.16
N LYS A 70 12.03 -13.66 -7.44
CA LYS A 70 12.81 -13.87 -8.68
C LYS A 70 12.18 -13.28 -9.96
N LYS A 71 11.06 -12.57 -9.86
CA LYS A 71 10.45 -11.82 -10.97
C LYS A 71 10.79 -10.34 -10.86
N GLU A 72 11.04 -9.70 -12.00
CA GLU A 72 11.37 -8.27 -12.04
C GLU A 72 10.12 -7.42 -12.27
N TYR A 73 10.06 -6.26 -11.63
CA TYR A 73 8.93 -5.34 -11.72
C TYR A 73 9.39 -3.91 -11.98
N LEU A 74 8.66 -3.23 -12.87
CA LEU A 74 8.54 -1.78 -12.87
C LEU A 74 7.36 -1.46 -11.98
N VAL A 75 7.55 -0.67 -10.92
CA VAL A 75 6.50 -0.42 -9.92
C VAL A 75 5.97 1.00 -10.07
N PRO A 76 4.76 1.20 -10.62
CA PRO A 76 4.14 2.52 -10.68
C PRO A 76 3.82 3.06 -9.30
N MET A 77 4.05 4.36 -9.11
CA MET A 77 3.84 5.07 -7.84
C MET A 77 3.19 6.43 -8.12
N VAL A 78 2.05 6.69 -7.49
CA VAL A 78 1.35 7.98 -7.53
C VAL A 78 1.48 8.66 -6.16
N ILE A 79 2.31 9.71 -6.08
CA ILE A 79 2.61 10.42 -4.84
C ILE A 79 3.16 11.82 -5.12
N GLU A 80 2.80 12.80 -4.29
CA GLU A 80 3.29 14.17 -4.31
C GLU A 80 4.62 14.36 -3.57
N GLU A 81 4.93 13.47 -2.64
CA GLU A 81 6.09 13.59 -1.76
C GLU A 81 7.41 13.39 -2.54
N PRO A 82 8.31 14.38 -2.49
CA PRO A 82 9.62 14.30 -3.11
C PRO A 82 10.46 13.11 -2.61
N SER A 83 11.40 12.64 -3.43
CA SER A 83 12.37 11.59 -3.11
C SER A 83 11.80 10.19 -2.83
N VAL A 84 10.50 9.99 -2.61
CA VAL A 84 9.91 8.68 -2.27
C VAL A 84 10.20 7.62 -3.35
N ILE A 85 9.90 7.92 -4.62
CA ILE A 85 10.12 6.98 -5.74
C ILE A 85 11.62 6.67 -5.94
N ALA A 86 12.47 7.68 -5.76
CA ALA A 86 13.92 7.54 -5.88
C ALA A 86 14.51 6.69 -4.75
N ALA A 87 14.03 6.89 -3.52
CA ALA A 87 14.38 6.11 -2.34
C ALA A 87 14.05 4.62 -2.54
N ALA A 88 12.80 4.31 -2.89
CA ALA A 88 12.37 2.95 -3.21
C ALA A 88 13.24 2.29 -4.30
N SER A 89 13.53 3.01 -5.39
CA SER A 89 14.37 2.50 -6.48
C SER A 89 15.80 2.18 -6.04
N LYS A 90 16.37 2.99 -5.13
CA LYS A 90 17.71 2.78 -4.57
C LYS A 90 17.71 1.58 -3.61
N ALA A 91 16.70 1.46 -2.75
CA ALA A 91 16.54 0.30 -1.87
C ALA A 91 16.47 -1.01 -2.66
N ALA A 92 15.62 -1.04 -3.69
CA ALA A 92 15.47 -2.22 -4.54
C ALA A 92 16.77 -2.58 -5.26
N LYS A 93 17.54 -1.58 -5.71
CA LYS A 93 18.86 -1.79 -6.32
C LYS A 93 19.84 -2.48 -5.34
N ILE A 94 19.83 -2.07 -4.07
CA ILE A 94 20.70 -2.67 -3.04
C ILE A 94 20.24 -4.10 -2.72
N ALA A 95 18.94 -4.29 -2.46
CA ALA A 95 18.37 -5.61 -2.17
C ALA A 95 18.63 -6.62 -3.30
N ARG A 96 18.61 -6.16 -4.55
CA ARG A 96 18.86 -6.98 -5.74
C ARG A 96 20.23 -7.68 -5.72
N LEU A 97 21.26 -7.10 -5.07
CA LEU A 97 22.58 -7.74 -4.93
C LEU A 97 22.50 -9.03 -4.10
N CYS A 98 21.54 -9.11 -3.18
CA CYS A 98 21.29 -10.28 -2.35
C CYS A 98 20.05 -11.07 -2.82
N GLY A 99 19.65 -10.94 -4.09
CA GLY A 99 18.54 -11.70 -4.68
C GLY A 99 17.17 -11.01 -4.64
N GLY A 100 17.06 -9.82 -4.06
CA GLY A 100 15.83 -9.03 -4.01
C GLY A 100 14.95 -9.36 -2.81
N PHE A 101 13.63 -9.28 -3.00
CA PHE A 101 12.62 -9.48 -1.97
C PHE A 101 12.00 -10.88 -2.10
N SER A 102 11.87 -11.56 -0.96
CA SER A 102 11.14 -12.83 -0.85
C SER A 102 9.84 -12.58 -0.11
N MET A 103 8.71 -12.70 -0.80
CA MET A 103 7.38 -12.34 -0.30
C MET A 103 6.44 -13.54 -0.39
N ASN A 104 5.55 -13.67 0.58
CA ASN A 104 4.40 -14.56 0.52
C ASN A 104 3.17 -13.85 1.11
N ASN A 105 2.00 -14.43 0.89
CA ASN A 105 0.75 -13.93 1.42
C ASN A 105 -0.19 -15.09 1.76
N ASP A 106 -1.13 -14.82 2.66
CA ASP A 106 -2.24 -15.71 2.96
C ASP A 106 -3.25 -15.71 1.79
N GLU A 107 -4.24 -16.60 1.87
CA GLU A 107 -5.38 -16.57 0.97
C GLU A 107 -6.15 -15.23 1.06
N SER A 108 -6.92 -14.91 0.01
CA SER A 108 -7.70 -13.69 -0.08
C SER A 108 -9.03 -13.81 0.68
N TYR A 109 -8.97 -13.95 2.01
CA TYR A 109 -10.17 -13.98 2.82
C TYR A 109 -10.60 -12.58 3.31
N SER A 110 -11.87 -12.27 3.10
CA SER A 110 -12.56 -11.12 3.71
C SER A 110 -13.36 -11.59 4.93
N ILE A 111 -13.43 -10.76 5.96
CA ILE A 111 -14.22 -11.02 7.17
C ILE A 111 -15.47 -10.14 7.10
N GLY A 112 -16.65 -10.77 7.04
CA GLY A 112 -17.94 -10.10 7.23
C GLY A 112 -18.40 -10.23 8.66
N GLN A 113 -18.98 -9.18 9.25
CA GLN A 113 -19.50 -9.17 10.61
C GLN A 113 -20.99 -8.82 10.63
N ILE A 114 -21.75 -9.60 11.38
CA ILE A 114 -23.17 -9.40 11.62
C ILE A 114 -23.38 -9.26 13.12
N GLN A 115 -23.75 -8.05 13.55
CA GLN A 115 -23.99 -7.73 14.95
C GLN A 115 -25.43 -8.08 15.33
N ILE A 116 -25.59 -9.02 16.25
CA ILE A 116 -26.88 -9.42 16.82
C ILE A 116 -26.97 -8.91 18.26
N VAL A 117 -28.07 -8.22 18.55
CA VAL A 117 -28.43 -7.72 19.88
C VAL A 117 -29.76 -8.35 20.33
N GLU A 118 -30.14 -8.09 21.59
CA GLU A 118 -31.45 -8.53 22.14
C GLU A 118 -31.63 -10.06 22.08
N THR A 119 -30.57 -10.81 22.36
CA THR A 119 -30.58 -12.29 22.34
C THR A 119 -29.79 -12.87 23.51
N ASP A 120 -30.11 -14.12 23.89
CA ASP A 120 -29.27 -14.91 24.78
C ASP A 120 -28.04 -15.40 24.01
N VAL A 121 -26.90 -14.76 24.21
CA VAL A 121 -25.69 -14.96 23.38
C VAL A 121 -25.23 -16.42 23.40
N GLU A 122 -25.28 -17.06 24.56
CA GLU A 122 -24.86 -18.44 24.74
C GLU A 122 -25.74 -19.43 23.93
N SER A 123 -27.07 -19.33 24.04
CA SER A 123 -28.02 -20.13 23.24
C SER A 123 -27.96 -19.79 21.75
N ALA A 124 -27.91 -18.49 21.42
CA ALA A 124 -27.83 -18.00 20.04
C ALA A 124 -26.58 -18.49 19.31
N THR A 125 -25.42 -18.46 19.98
CA THR A 125 -24.17 -18.99 19.43
C THR A 125 -24.31 -20.45 19.05
N LYS A 126 -24.87 -21.28 19.93
CA LYS A 126 -25.08 -22.71 19.66
C LYS A 126 -25.95 -22.91 18.42
N LYS A 127 -27.08 -22.22 18.34
CA LYS A 127 -28.02 -22.34 17.21
C LYS A 127 -27.42 -21.86 15.88
N VAL A 128 -26.61 -20.80 15.89
CA VAL A 128 -25.89 -20.32 14.69
C VAL A 128 -24.89 -21.36 14.21
N MET A 129 -24.13 -21.96 15.13
CA MET A 129 -23.16 -23.00 14.78
C MET A 129 -23.83 -24.29 14.28
N GLU A 130 -24.94 -24.70 14.88
CA GLU A 130 -25.76 -25.85 14.42
C GLU A 130 -26.34 -25.62 13.02
N THR A 131 -26.65 -24.36 12.67
CA THR A 131 -27.22 -23.97 11.36
C THR A 131 -26.15 -23.50 10.36
N SER A 132 -24.87 -23.65 10.69
CA SER A 132 -23.74 -23.11 9.92
C SER A 132 -23.77 -23.47 8.43
N ALA A 133 -24.06 -24.73 8.10
CA ALA A 133 -24.13 -25.20 6.71
C ALA A 133 -25.20 -24.44 5.90
N GLN A 134 -26.39 -24.24 6.46
CA GLN A 134 -27.47 -23.50 5.79
C GLN A 134 -27.12 -22.02 5.64
N ILE A 135 -26.46 -21.42 6.63
CA ILE A 135 -26.01 -20.03 6.55
C ILE A 135 -24.97 -19.86 5.44
N LEU A 136 -24.01 -20.78 5.34
CA LEU A 136 -22.99 -20.75 4.29
C LEU A 136 -23.59 -20.96 2.89
N GLU A 137 -24.54 -21.88 2.74
CA GLU A 137 -25.28 -22.09 1.49
C GLU A 137 -26.04 -20.82 1.08
N LEU A 138 -26.76 -20.21 2.03
CA LEU A 138 -27.48 -18.97 1.80
C LEU A 138 -26.54 -17.82 1.44
N ALA A 139 -25.40 -17.67 2.12
CA ALA A 139 -24.39 -16.66 1.79
C ALA A 139 -23.87 -16.84 0.37
N ASN A 140 -23.51 -18.07 -0.02
CA ASN A 140 -22.98 -18.38 -1.33
C ASN A 140 -24.03 -18.18 -2.45
N SER A 141 -25.32 -18.36 -2.16
CA SER A 141 -26.40 -18.02 -3.10
C SER A 141 -26.45 -16.53 -3.48
N LYS A 142 -25.86 -15.64 -2.66
CA LYS A 142 -25.83 -14.18 -2.91
C LYS A 142 -24.74 -13.77 -3.89
N SER A 143 -23.89 -14.69 -4.36
CA SER A 143 -22.90 -14.42 -5.40
C SER A 143 -22.81 -15.55 -6.41
N ASN A 144 -23.32 -15.29 -7.61
CA ASN A 144 -23.16 -16.22 -8.74
C ASN A 144 -21.70 -16.32 -9.21
N THR A 145 -20.93 -15.23 -9.10
CA THR A 145 -19.55 -15.18 -9.61
C THR A 145 -18.59 -15.98 -8.73
N LEU A 146 -18.58 -15.75 -7.41
CA LEU A 146 -17.66 -16.45 -6.51
C LEU A 146 -17.97 -17.95 -6.46
N SER A 147 -19.24 -18.33 -6.43
CA SER A 147 -19.67 -19.73 -6.40
C SER A 147 -19.20 -20.50 -7.65
N LYS A 148 -19.26 -19.90 -8.84
CA LYS A 148 -18.74 -20.50 -10.09
C LYS A 148 -17.22 -20.69 -10.08
N MET A 149 -16.49 -19.91 -9.28
CA MET A 149 -15.04 -19.99 -9.13
C MET A 149 -14.61 -20.94 -8.01
N GLY A 150 -15.57 -21.62 -7.34
CA GLY A 150 -15.28 -22.41 -6.15
C GLY A 150 -14.87 -21.57 -4.93
N LYS A 151 -15.12 -20.25 -4.96
CA LYS A 151 -14.84 -19.28 -3.90
C LYS A 151 -16.11 -18.97 -3.11
N GLY A 152 -16.14 -17.90 -2.31
CA GLY A 152 -17.29 -17.52 -1.48
C GLY A 152 -17.11 -17.84 0.01
N ALA A 153 -18.20 -17.82 0.77
CA ALA A 153 -18.21 -18.07 2.21
C ALA A 153 -17.71 -19.49 2.54
N LYS A 154 -16.69 -19.57 3.40
CA LYS A 154 -15.98 -20.81 3.77
C LYS A 154 -16.22 -21.22 5.21
N GLU A 155 -16.29 -20.24 6.11
CA GLU A 155 -16.35 -20.48 7.54
C GLU A 155 -17.32 -19.49 8.17
N ILE A 156 -18.00 -19.95 9.22
CA ILE A 156 -18.76 -19.11 10.13
C ILE A 156 -18.19 -19.27 11.53
N SER A 157 -18.04 -18.16 12.24
CA SER A 157 -17.65 -18.16 13.64
C SER A 157 -18.48 -17.16 14.42
N CYS A 158 -18.44 -17.25 15.75
CA CYS A 158 -19.21 -16.40 16.65
C CYS A 158 -18.29 -15.82 17.72
N LYS A 159 -18.48 -14.53 18.04
CA LYS A 159 -17.81 -13.85 19.15
C LYS A 159 -18.84 -13.23 20.06
N LYS A 160 -18.67 -13.43 21.36
CA LYS A 160 -19.41 -12.69 22.38
C LYS A 160 -18.64 -11.43 22.73
N LEU A 161 -19.32 -10.28 22.71
CA LEU A 161 -18.79 -9.02 23.21
C LEU A 161 -19.58 -8.57 24.43
N GLU A 162 -18.89 -8.10 25.45
CA GLU A 162 -19.49 -7.45 26.61
C GLU A 162 -19.25 -5.95 26.49
N THR A 163 -20.35 -5.18 26.49
CA THR A 163 -20.31 -3.72 26.29
C THR A 163 -21.11 -3.02 27.39
N PRO A 164 -20.96 -1.70 27.57
CA PRO A 164 -21.79 -0.94 28.51
C PRO A 164 -23.31 -1.06 28.22
N SER A 165 -23.69 -1.31 26.96
CA SER A 165 -25.08 -1.50 26.55
C SER A 165 -25.56 -2.95 26.66
N GLY A 166 -24.74 -3.85 27.20
CA GLY A 166 -25.04 -5.27 27.36
C GLY A 166 -24.21 -6.19 26.46
N LYS A 167 -24.56 -7.47 26.49
CA LYS A 167 -23.92 -8.51 25.68
C LYS A 167 -24.36 -8.41 24.22
N MET A 168 -23.44 -8.65 23.30
CA MET A 168 -23.69 -8.72 21.86
C MET A 168 -23.11 -10.01 21.29
N LEU A 169 -23.79 -10.60 20.30
CA LEU A 169 -23.26 -11.69 19.50
C LEU A 169 -22.80 -11.13 18.16
N ILE A 170 -21.54 -11.37 17.80
CA ILE A 170 -21.00 -11.07 16.48
C ILE A 170 -20.86 -12.38 15.73
N VAL A 171 -21.64 -12.54 14.67
CA VAL A 171 -21.48 -13.66 13.74
C VAL A 171 -20.53 -13.20 12.64
N GLU A 172 -19.46 -13.95 12.41
CA GLU A 172 -18.46 -13.64 11.39
C GLU A 172 -18.51 -14.65 10.25
N LEU A 173 -18.51 -14.14 9.02
CA LEU A 173 -18.33 -14.92 7.80
C LEU A 173 -16.91 -14.74 7.29
N LEU A 174 -16.18 -15.84 7.06
CA LEU A 174 -14.92 -15.84 6.33
C LEU A 174 -15.20 -16.14 4.86
N ILE A 175 -14.86 -15.22 3.97
CA ILE A 175 -15.28 -15.25 2.57
C ILE A 175 -14.04 -15.22 1.67
N ASP A 176 -13.84 -16.24 0.85
CA ASP A 176 -12.86 -16.23 -0.23
C ASP A 176 -13.32 -15.28 -1.33
N VAL A 177 -12.66 -14.14 -1.46
CA VAL A 177 -12.99 -13.10 -2.44
C VAL A 177 -12.08 -13.14 -3.67
N GLY A 178 -11.13 -14.08 -3.69
CA GLY A 178 -10.22 -14.28 -4.81
C GLY A 178 -9.39 -13.05 -5.17
N ASP A 179 -9.62 -12.53 -6.37
CA ASP A 179 -8.87 -11.39 -6.91
C ASP A 179 -9.54 -10.05 -6.64
N ALA A 180 -10.68 -10.03 -5.96
CA ALA A 180 -11.33 -8.80 -5.53
C ALA A 180 -10.77 -8.32 -4.17
N MET A 181 -10.94 -7.03 -3.88
CA MET A 181 -10.81 -6.53 -2.51
C MET A 181 -11.89 -7.16 -1.60
N GLY A 182 -13.12 -7.29 -2.11
CA GLY A 182 -14.18 -8.08 -1.48
C GLY A 182 -15.23 -7.33 -0.67
N ALA A 183 -15.16 -6.01 -0.54
CA ALA A 183 -16.07 -5.22 0.30
C ALA A 183 -17.55 -5.41 -0.08
N ASN A 184 -17.93 -5.11 -1.33
CA ASN A 184 -19.34 -5.17 -1.76
C ASN A 184 -19.92 -6.58 -1.61
N VAL A 185 -19.21 -7.61 -2.08
CA VAL A 185 -19.68 -8.99 -2.00
C VAL A 185 -19.79 -9.47 -0.55
N THR A 186 -18.88 -9.06 0.33
CA THR A 186 -18.95 -9.36 1.77
C THR A 186 -20.20 -8.75 2.39
N ASN A 187 -20.48 -7.48 2.10
CA ASN A 187 -21.66 -6.79 2.61
C ASN A 187 -22.95 -7.44 2.09
N THR A 188 -23.03 -7.73 0.78
CA THR A 188 -24.19 -8.41 0.19
C THR A 188 -24.43 -9.80 0.81
N MET A 189 -23.36 -10.56 1.10
CA MET A 189 -23.50 -11.84 1.81
C MET A 189 -24.00 -11.64 3.25
N CYS A 190 -23.45 -10.67 3.98
CA CYS A 190 -23.87 -10.36 5.35
C CYS A 190 -25.34 -9.93 5.42
N GLU A 191 -25.76 -9.01 4.54
CA GLU A 191 -27.16 -8.58 4.42
C GLU A 191 -28.07 -9.76 4.04
N GLY A 192 -27.60 -10.61 3.12
CA GLY A 192 -28.38 -11.72 2.62
C GLY A 192 -28.63 -12.84 3.63
N VAL A 193 -27.75 -13.04 4.62
CA VAL A 193 -27.94 -14.04 5.68
C VAL A 193 -28.52 -13.48 6.97
N ALA A 194 -28.52 -12.16 7.16
CA ALA A 194 -28.98 -11.54 8.40
C ALA A 194 -30.41 -11.93 8.80
N PRO A 195 -31.42 -11.98 7.90
CA PRO A 195 -32.77 -12.38 8.27
C PRO A 195 -32.86 -13.81 8.82
N LEU A 196 -32.05 -14.73 8.28
CA LEU A 196 -31.96 -16.11 8.78
C LEU A 196 -31.34 -16.13 10.18
N ILE A 197 -30.28 -15.34 10.41
CA ILE A 197 -29.63 -15.25 11.73
C ILE A 197 -30.58 -14.63 12.77
N GLU A 198 -31.35 -13.60 12.42
CA GLU A 198 -32.38 -13.03 13.30
C GLU A 198 -33.42 -14.08 13.68
N GLN A 199 -33.92 -14.86 12.71
CA GLN A 199 -34.87 -15.94 12.97
C GLN A 199 -34.30 -17.02 13.91
N ILE A 200 -33.05 -17.44 13.70
CA ILE A 200 -32.39 -18.50 14.50
C ILE A 200 -32.15 -18.03 15.93
N THR A 201 -31.67 -16.80 16.08
CA THR A 201 -31.25 -16.24 17.37
C THR A 201 -32.40 -15.63 18.16
N GLY A 202 -33.49 -15.26 17.51
CA GLY A 202 -34.57 -14.45 18.09
C GLY A 202 -34.14 -13.01 18.42
N GLY A 203 -32.92 -12.62 18.02
CA GLY A 203 -32.37 -11.29 18.21
C GLY A 203 -32.54 -10.41 16.98
N ARG A 204 -31.95 -9.22 17.05
CA ARG A 204 -32.04 -8.20 16.01
C ARG A 204 -30.67 -7.88 15.43
N ALA A 205 -30.55 -7.85 14.10
CA ALA A 205 -29.33 -7.54 13.38
C ALA A 205 -29.16 -6.03 13.18
N VAL A 206 -28.08 -5.47 13.72
CA VAL A 206 -27.77 -4.03 13.63
C VAL A 206 -26.85 -3.77 12.43
N LEU A 207 -25.58 -4.12 12.55
CA LEU A 207 -24.56 -3.97 11.50
C LEU A 207 -24.39 -5.26 10.71
N LYS A 208 -24.19 -5.12 9.40
CA LYS A 208 -23.96 -6.20 8.40
C LYS A 208 -22.86 -5.73 7.44
N ILE A 209 -21.61 -5.79 7.88
CA ILE A 209 -20.54 -5.03 7.24
C ILE A 209 -19.22 -5.82 7.27
N LEU A 210 -18.38 -5.63 6.26
CA LEU A 210 -17.00 -6.12 6.32
C LEU A 210 -16.23 -5.53 7.51
N SER A 211 -15.23 -6.27 7.98
CA SER A 211 -14.15 -5.74 8.81
C SER A 211 -12.95 -5.40 7.95
N ASN A 212 -12.49 -4.15 8.02
CA ASN A 212 -11.24 -3.75 7.36
C ASN A 212 -10.00 -4.32 8.06
N TYR A 213 -10.12 -4.80 9.30
CA TYR A 213 -9.02 -5.44 10.01
C TYR A 213 -8.78 -6.87 9.46
N SER A 214 -8.17 -6.90 8.28
CA SER A 214 -8.06 -8.04 7.37
C SER A 214 -6.94 -9.03 7.76
N THR A 215 -6.93 -9.47 9.02
CA THR A 215 -5.89 -10.35 9.57
C THR A 215 -5.89 -11.78 9.00
N ARG A 216 -6.85 -12.11 8.14
CA ARG A 216 -6.91 -13.37 7.37
C ARG A 216 -6.40 -13.20 5.93
N ARG A 217 -5.70 -12.08 5.68
CA ARG A 217 -5.17 -11.68 4.38
C ARG A 217 -3.87 -10.91 4.58
N MET A 218 -2.88 -11.58 5.16
CA MET A 218 -1.59 -11.00 5.47
C MET A 218 -0.64 -11.09 4.28
N VAL A 219 0.21 -10.09 4.12
CA VAL A 219 1.44 -10.20 3.33
C VAL A 219 2.63 -10.17 4.27
N ARG A 220 3.64 -10.99 4.00
CA ARG A 220 4.88 -11.03 4.76
C ARG A 220 6.07 -11.33 3.87
N GLY A 221 7.24 -10.85 4.26
CA GLY A 221 8.44 -11.14 3.50
C GLY A 221 9.70 -10.49 4.02
N THR A 222 10.79 -10.81 3.35
CA THR A 222 12.14 -10.43 3.76
C THR A 222 12.96 -9.88 2.59
N ALA A 223 13.96 -9.08 2.93
CA ALA A 223 15.04 -8.72 2.01
C ALA A 223 16.35 -8.59 2.79
N THR A 224 17.44 -9.01 2.15
CA THR A 224 18.80 -8.81 2.65
C THR A 224 19.45 -7.66 1.88
N PHE A 225 20.19 -6.81 2.58
CA PHE A 225 20.87 -5.65 2.03
C PHE A 225 22.37 -5.75 2.33
N ASP A 226 23.19 -5.74 1.27
CA ASP A 226 24.65 -5.80 1.38
C ASP A 226 25.19 -4.71 2.30
N LYS A 227 26.00 -5.12 3.30
CA LYS A 227 26.49 -4.20 4.33
C LYS A 227 27.31 -3.03 3.76
N ASN A 228 28.08 -3.25 2.71
CA ASN A 228 28.94 -2.21 2.14
C ASN A 228 28.08 -1.15 1.44
N GLU A 229 27.06 -1.57 0.70
CA GLU A 229 26.09 -0.68 0.06
C GLU A 229 25.16 0.03 1.07
N VAL A 230 24.89 -0.61 2.21
CA VAL A 230 24.20 0.05 3.34
C VAL A 230 25.03 1.21 3.88
N GLY A 231 26.36 1.06 3.97
CA GLY A 231 27.28 2.08 4.48
C GLY A 231 28.29 1.55 5.51
N GLY A 232 28.45 0.22 5.60
CA GLY A 232 29.33 -0.46 6.54
C GLY A 232 28.63 -0.91 7.82
N GLU A 233 29.34 -1.72 8.61
CA GLU A 233 28.83 -2.37 9.84
C GLU A 233 28.19 -1.37 10.81
N LYS A 234 28.84 -0.23 11.04
CA LYS A 234 28.33 0.81 11.95
C LYS A 234 26.96 1.34 11.53
N ILE A 235 26.70 1.46 10.23
CA ILE A 235 25.39 1.93 9.74
C ILE A 235 24.34 0.83 9.87
N VAL A 236 24.71 -0.43 9.66
CA VAL A 236 23.84 -1.58 9.94
C VAL A 236 23.43 -1.59 11.42
N ASP A 237 24.39 -1.44 12.34
CA ASP A 237 24.13 -1.37 13.78
C ASP A 237 23.23 -0.19 14.15
N ASN A 238 23.48 1.00 13.57
CA ASN A 238 22.62 2.17 13.79
C ASN A 238 21.18 1.95 13.27
N ILE A 239 21.00 1.22 12.16
CA ILE A 239 19.67 0.88 11.65
C ILE A 239 18.94 -0.02 12.65
N ILE A 240 19.63 -0.98 13.25
CA ILE A 240 19.03 -1.87 14.26
C ILE A 240 18.61 -1.07 15.49
N LEU A 241 19.48 -0.18 15.99
CA LEU A 241 19.15 0.72 17.10
C LEU A 241 17.95 1.63 16.76
N ALA A 242 17.89 2.17 15.55
CA ALA A 242 16.79 3.01 15.10
C ALA A 242 15.46 2.21 14.98
N TYR A 243 15.54 0.92 14.62
CA TYR A 243 14.41 0.01 14.61
C TYR A 243 13.95 -0.29 16.04
N GLU A 244 14.87 -0.59 16.96
CA GLU A 244 14.56 -0.86 18.36
C GLU A 244 13.90 0.36 19.03
N PHE A 245 14.34 1.57 18.67
CA PHE A 245 13.65 2.81 19.06
C PHE A 245 12.21 2.84 18.55
N ALA A 246 11.98 2.55 17.26
CA ALA A 246 10.63 2.47 16.69
C ALA A 246 9.78 1.33 17.30
N ALA A 247 10.40 0.23 17.70
CA ALA A 247 9.69 -0.89 18.34
C ALA A 247 9.28 -0.53 19.78
N SER A 248 10.07 0.31 20.45
CA SER A 248 9.94 0.63 21.88
C SER A 248 9.15 1.90 22.17
N ASP A 249 9.13 2.88 21.27
CA ASP A 249 8.44 4.17 21.45
C ASP A 249 7.36 4.39 20.39
N PRO A 250 6.07 4.51 20.77
CA PRO A 250 4.98 4.82 19.85
C PRO A 250 5.20 6.10 19.04
N TYR A 251 5.85 7.13 19.60
CA TYR A 251 6.11 8.37 18.84
C TYR A 251 6.98 8.09 17.63
N ARG A 252 8.06 7.33 17.82
CA ARG A 252 8.92 6.90 16.71
C ARG A 252 8.22 5.89 15.80
N ALA A 253 7.48 4.93 16.37
CA ALA A 253 6.74 3.91 15.62
C ALA A 253 5.80 4.53 14.58
N VAL A 254 5.07 5.59 14.94
CA VAL A 254 4.16 6.28 14.03
C VAL A 254 4.91 6.84 12.82
N THR A 255 6.02 7.55 13.03
CA THR A 255 6.84 8.07 11.92
C THR A 255 7.50 6.95 11.11
N HIS A 256 7.92 5.88 11.77
CA HIS A 256 8.52 4.72 11.12
C HIS A 256 7.53 4.01 10.19
N ASN A 257 6.29 3.80 10.66
CA ASN A 257 5.22 3.20 9.87
C ASN A 257 4.73 4.16 8.77
N LYS A 258 4.65 5.48 9.01
CA LYS A 258 4.38 6.47 7.94
C LYS A 258 5.36 6.31 6.78
N GLY A 259 6.64 6.09 7.07
CA GLY A 259 7.66 5.81 6.06
C GLY A 259 7.38 4.57 5.22
N ILE A 260 6.84 3.50 5.82
CA ILE A 260 6.36 2.30 5.10
C ILE A 260 5.20 2.70 4.18
N MET A 261 4.24 3.45 4.71
CA MET A 261 3.02 3.82 4.01
C MET A 261 3.24 4.74 2.82
N ASN A 262 4.27 5.61 2.84
CA ASN A 262 4.68 6.37 1.66
C ASN A 262 4.86 5.48 0.41
N GLY A 263 5.46 4.30 0.57
CA GLY A 263 5.66 3.37 -0.53
C GLY A 263 4.36 2.62 -0.88
N ILE A 264 3.69 2.09 0.14
CA ILE A 264 2.48 1.27 -0.02
C ILE A 264 1.36 2.07 -0.70
N ILE A 265 1.08 3.27 -0.19
CA ILE A 265 -0.02 4.12 -0.66
C ILE A 265 0.26 4.66 -2.06
N ALA A 266 1.52 4.92 -2.39
CA ALA A 266 1.87 5.33 -3.75
C ALA A 266 1.53 4.25 -4.78
N VAL A 267 1.80 2.97 -4.48
CA VAL A 267 1.46 1.85 -5.36
C VAL A 267 -0.05 1.58 -5.36
N ALA A 268 -0.69 1.64 -4.19
CA ALA A 268 -2.12 1.49 -4.04
C ALA A 268 -2.91 2.54 -4.86
N ASN A 269 -2.50 3.80 -4.80
CA ASN A 269 -3.06 4.87 -5.64
C ASN A 269 -2.87 4.56 -7.13
N ALA A 270 -1.65 4.19 -7.54
CA ALA A 270 -1.34 3.89 -8.93
C ALA A 270 -2.18 2.72 -9.47
N THR A 271 -2.55 1.77 -8.62
CA THR A 271 -3.32 0.58 -8.99
C THR A 271 -4.78 0.65 -8.57
N GLY A 272 -5.28 1.83 -8.20
CA GLY A 272 -6.70 2.07 -7.93
C GLY A 272 -7.28 1.31 -6.73
N GLN A 273 -6.46 1.07 -5.71
CA GLN A 273 -6.85 0.37 -4.48
C GLN A 273 -7.43 1.35 -3.44
N ASP A 274 -8.19 0.82 -2.48
CA ASP A 274 -8.68 1.63 -1.35
C ASP A 274 -7.55 1.84 -0.33
N THR A 275 -6.97 3.03 -0.36
CA THR A 275 -5.87 3.42 0.53
C THR A 275 -6.27 3.50 2.00
N ARG A 276 -7.52 3.88 2.30
CA ARG A 276 -8.00 4.01 3.68
C ARG A 276 -8.16 2.64 4.33
N ALA A 277 -8.63 1.65 3.56
CA ALA A 277 -8.73 0.28 4.04
C ALA A 277 -7.36 -0.30 4.39
N ILE A 278 -6.34 -0.06 3.53
CA ILE A 278 -4.97 -0.51 3.76
C ILE A 278 -4.36 0.18 5.00
N GLU A 279 -4.46 1.51 5.09
CA GLU A 279 -3.95 2.29 6.23
C GLU A 279 -4.57 1.87 7.56
N ALA A 280 -5.91 1.81 7.61
CA ALA A 280 -6.63 1.45 8.83
C ALA A 280 -6.21 0.06 9.33
N ALA A 281 -6.10 -0.92 8.43
CA ALA A 281 -5.71 -2.27 8.78
C ALA A 281 -4.25 -2.34 9.23
N ALA A 282 -3.33 -1.69 8.51
CA ALA A 282 -1.91 -1.68 8.84
C ALA A 282 -1.65 -1.05 10.21
N HIS A 283 -2.27 0.10 10.49
CA HIS A 283 -2.11 0.80 11.76
C HIS A 283 -2.81 0.10 12.93
N ALA A 284 -3.97 -0.54 12.71
CA ALA A 284 -4.58 -1.41 13.72
C ALA A 284 -3.68 -2.61 14.04
N TYR A 285 -3.08 -3.23 13.01
CA TYR A 285 -2.18 -4.37 13.17
C TYR A 285 -0.89 -3.99 13.90
N ALA A 286 -0.39 -2.77 13.70
CA ALA A 286 0.74 -2.23 14.45
C ALA A 286 0.48 -2.15 15.96
N ALA A 287 -0.79 -2.13 16.41
CA ALA A 287 -1.19 -2.09 17.81
C ALA A 287 -1.76 -3.42 18.35
N ARG A 288 -1.69 -4.51 17.58
CA ARG A 288 -2.34 -5.80 17.88
C ARG A 288 -2.03 -6.42 19.25
N ASN A 289 -0.89 -6.06 19.84
CA ASN A 289 -0.43 -6.57 21.14
C ASN A 289 -0.63 -5.54 22.28
N GLY A 290 -1.56 -4.59 22.12
CA GLY A 290 -1.90 -3.59 23.13
C GLY A 290 -1.01 -2.34 23.16
N LYS A 291 0.08 -2.31 22.38
CA LYS A 291 0.93 -1.13 22.18
C LYS A 291 1.27 -0.98 20.70
N TYR A 292 1.11 0.24 20.19
CA TYR A 292 1.49 0.57 18.81
C TYR A 292 3.02 0.47 18.64
N THR A 293 3.47 -0.30 17.64
CA THR A 293 4.88 -0.62 17.39
C THR A 293 5.21 -0.66 15.88
N SER A 294 6.45 -1.00 15.53
CA SER A 294 6.92 -1.13 14.15
C SER A 294 6.24 -2.30 13.40
N LEU A 295 5.86 -2.08 12.13
CA LEU A 295 5.41 -3.13 11.21
C LEU A 295 6.56 -3.92 10.57
N THR A 296 7.79 -3.43 10.70
CA THR A 296 9.01 -4.11 10.23
C THR A 296 9.91 -4.54 11.37
N LYS A 297 10.76 -5.54 11.11
CA LYS A 297 11.86 -5.96 11.99
C LYS A 297 13.17 -5.90 11.23
N TRP A 298 14.23 -5.52 11.93
CA TRP A 298 15.58 -5.39 11.37
C TRP A 298 16.58 -6.19 12.21
N SER A 299 17.49 -6.90 11.55
CA SER A 299 18.49 -7.78 12.18
C SER A 299 19.73 -7.91 11.30
N LYS A 300 20.78 -8.59 11.79
CA LYS A 300 21.95 -8.97 10.98
C LYS A 300 21.93 -10.46 10.67
N ASP A 301 22.36 -10.82 9.47
CA ASP A 301 22.74 -12.21 9.18
C ASP A 301 24.15 -12.53 9.68
N LYS A 302 24.59 -13.78 9.46
CA LYS A 302 25.91 -14.28 9.85
C LYS A 302 27.09 -13.57 9.16
N ASP A 303 26.85 -12.92 8.02
CA ASP A 303 27.87 -12.26 7.20
C ASP A 303 27.92 -10.74 7.49
N GLY A 304 27.08 -10.26 8.41
CA GLY A 304 26.94 -8.86 8.82
C GLY A 304 26.03 -8.04 7.90
N ASN A 305 25.29 -8.66 6.98
CA ASN A 305 24.34 -7.95 6.14
C ASN A 305 23.06 -7.64 6.92
N LEU A 306 22.41 -6.55 6.54
CA LEU A 306 21.16 -6.14 7.14
C LEU A 306 20.00 -6.98 6.56
N VAL A 307 19.20 -7.59 7.42
CA VAL A 307 18.01 -8.35 7.06
C VAL A 307 16.77 -7.61 7.57
N GLY A 308 15.89 -7.24 6.64
CA GLY A 308 14.59 -6.65 6.93
C GLY A 308 13.46 -7.67 6.78
N PHE A 309 12.46 -7.58 7.66
CA PHE A 309 11.21 -8.33 7.60
C PHE A 309 10.03 -7.36 7.68
N ILE A 310 8.95 -7.64 6.95
CA ILE A 310 7.68 -6.91 7.03
C ILE A 310 6.52 -7.90 7.16
N GLU A 311 5.50 -7.55 7.94
CA GLU A 311 4.22 -8.26 8.00
C GLU A 311 3.07 -7.30 8.31
N LEU A 312 2.05 -7.31 7.46
CA LEU A 312 0.85 -6.47 7.63
C LEU A 312 -0.35 -7.02 6.84
N PRO A 313 -1.60 -6.65 7.21
CA PRO A 313 -2.78 -6.93 6.41
C PRO A 313 -2.72 -6.21 5.06
N MET A 314 -3.16 -6.87 3.99
CA MET A 314 -3.11 -6.30 2.63
C MET A 314 -4.34 -6.70 1.81
N SER A 315 -5.45 -6.00 2.01
CA SER A 315 -6.67 -6.21 1.24
C SER A 315 -6.66 -5.40 -0.06
N VAL A 316 -6.23 -6.04 -1.14
CA VAL A 316 -6.14 -5.46 -2.49
C VAL A 316 -6.88 -6.32 -3.51
N GLY A 317 -7.12 -5.80 -4.70
CA GLY A 317 -7.79 -6.54 -5.78
C GLY A 317 -7.28 -6.16 -7.16
N THR A 318 -7.20 -7.14 -8.05
CA THR A 318 -6.98 -6.93 -9.50
C THR A 318 -8.30 -6.90 -10.28
N VAL A 319 -9.42 -7.19 -9.62
CA VAL A 319 -10.77 -7.04 -10.17
C VAL A 319 -11.68 -6.22 -9.24
N GLY A 320 -12.69 -5.58 -9.83
CA GLY A 320 -13.60 -4.67 -9.14
C GLY A 320 -13.00 -3.28 -8.87
N GLY A 321 -13.79 -2.39 -8.28
CA GLY A 321 -13.37 -1.01 -8.03
C GLY A 321 -12.97 -0.27 -9.31
N ILE A 322 -11.98 0.62 -9.20
CA ILE A 322 -11.60 1.51 -10.31
C ILE A 322 -10.47 0.96 -11.19
N ILE A 323 -9.80 -0.14 -10.79
CA ILE A 323 -8.59 -0.64 -11.48
C ILE A 323 -8.81 -0.95 -12.97
N ASN A 324 -10.02 -1.38 -13.33
CA ASN A 324 -10.39 -1.70 -14.72
C ASN A 324 -11.17 -0.58 -15.43
N VAL A 325 -11.54 0.48 -14.71
CA VAL A 325 -12.38 1.58 -15.21
C VAL A 325 -11.56 2.85 -15.43
N HIS A 326 -10.62 3.15 -14.54
CA HIS A 326 -9.75 4.31 -14.65
C HIS A 326 -8.60 4.02 -15.62
N PRO A 327 -8.44 4.77 -16.74
CA PRO A 327 -7.45 4.48 -17.77
C PRO A 327 -6.02 4.38 -17.23
N MET A 328 -5.60 5.34 -16.39
CA MET A 328 -4.27 5.32 -15.77
C MET A 328 -4.05 4.15 -14.82
N ALA A 329 -5.04 3.78 -14.00
CA ALA A 329 -4.91 2.64 -13.08
C ALA A 329 -4.77 1.32 -13.85
N LYS A 330 -5.52 1.17 -14.94
CA LYS A 330 -5.42 0.02 -15.85
C LYS A 330 -4.04 -0.07 -16.50
N ILE A 331 -3.51 1.05 -16.99
CA ILE A 331 -2.16 1.10 -17.57
C ILE A 331 -1.10 0.80 -16.49
N CYS A 332 -1.23 1.35 -15.28
CA CYS A 332 -0.31 1.06 -14.18
C CYS A 332 -0.36 -0.43 -13.78
N ALA A 333 -1.54 -1.04 -13.71
CA ALA A 333 -1.66 -2.48 -13.47
C ALA A 333 -0.99 -3.31 -14.57
N LYS A 334 -1.11 -2.89 -15.85
CA LYS A 334 -0.40 -3.51 -16.97
C LYS A 334 1.13 -3.35 -16.88
N ILE A 335 1.62 -2.14 -16.55
CA ILE A 335 3.05 -1.88 -16.34
C ILE A 335 3.59 -2.77 -15.23
N LEU A 336 2.84 -2.90 -14.14
CA LEU A 336 3.21 -3.75 -13.01
C LEU A 336 3.22 -5.23 -13.39
N GLY A 337 2.32 -5.67 -14.28
CA GLY A 337 2.32 -7.02 -14.85
C GLY A 337 2.00 -8.11 -13.82
N VAL A 338 1.15 -7.80 -12.85
CA VAL A 338 0.63 -8.76 -11.86
C VAL A 338 -0.55 -9.54 -12.42
N SER A 339 -0.65 -10.82 -12.09
CA SER A 339 -1.71 -11.72 -12.57
C SER A 339 -2.80 -11.99 -11.53
N SER A 340 -2.56 -11.65 -10.26
CA SER A 340 -3.48 -11.92 -9.15
C SER A 340 -3.39 -10.86 -8.04
N ALA A 341 -4.41 -10.79 -7.20
CA ALA A 341 -4.40 -9.95 -6.00
C ALA A 341 -3.28 -10.36 -5.01
N SER A 342 -2.97 -11.66 -4.94
CA SER A 342 -1.86 -12.19 -4.15
C SER A 342 -0.50 -11.63 -4.59
N GLU A 343 -0.26 -11.62 -5.91
CA GLU A 343 0.97 -11.05 -6.46
C GLU A 343 1.05 -9.54 -6.24
N LEU A 344 -0.07 -8.82 -6.42
CA LEU A 344 -0.16 -7.39 -6.11
C LEU A 344 0.15 -7.10 -4.64
N ALA A 345 -0.39 -7.89 -3.71
CA ALA A 345 -0.10 -7.76 -2.28
C ALA A 345 1.39 -7.93 -1.98
N CYS A 346 2.04 -8.93 -2.58
CA CYS A 346 3.48 -9.16 -2.46
C CYS A 346 4.30 -7.97 -2.97
N VAL A 347 3.93 -7.39 -4.12
CA VAL A 347 4.58 -6.19 -4.66
C VAL A 347 4.47 -5.01 -3.70
N ILE A 348 3.26 -4.74 -3.19
CA ILE A 348 3.00 -3.64 -2.27
C ILE A 348 3.76 -3.85 -0.94
N GLY A 349 3.78 -5.07 -0.39
CA GLY A 349 4.55 -5.40 0.80
C GLY A 349 6.06 -5.20 0.63
N ALA A 350 6.62 -5.63 -0.51
CA ALA A 350 8.03 -5.41 -0.84
C ALA A 350 8.37 -3.92 -0.96
N MET A 351 7.47 -3.13 -1.58
CA MET A 351 7.60 -1.68 -1.66
C MET A 351 7.63 -1.04 -0.26
N GLY A 352 6.74 -1.46 0.64
CA GLY A 352 6.74 -0.99 2.03
C GLY A 352 8.07 -1.24 2.74
N LEU A 353 8.63 -2.45 2.61
CA LEU A 353 9.93 -2.79 3.20
C LEU A 353 11.08 -1.98 2.58
N ALA A 354 11.08 -1.81 1.25
CA ALA A 354 12.07 -1.01 0.53
C ALA A 354 12.04 0.47 0.97
N GLN A 355 10.84 1.02 1.16
CA GLN A 355 10.68 2.40 1.59
C GLN A 355 11.12 2.60 3.04
N ASN A 356 10.81 1.64 3.92
CA ASN A 356 11.29 1.65 5.29
C ASN A 356 12.82 1.60 5.38
N PHE A 357 13.44 0.69 4.64
CA PHE A 357 14.90 0.60 4.52
C PHE A 357 15.51 1.95 4.15
N SER A 358 14.97 2.60 3.12
CA SER A 358 15.50 3.87 2.65
C SER A 358 15.44 4.96 3.71
N ALA A 359 14.30 5.05 4.41
CA ALA A 359 14.10 6.04 5.45
C ALA A 359 15.02 5.80 6.65
N ILE A 360 15.07 4.56 7.15
CA ILE A 360 15.88 4.23 8.33
C ILE A 360 17.39 4.32 8.04
N ARG A 361 17.82 3.89 6.85
CA ARG A 361 19.22 4.04 6.40
C ARG A 361 19.61 5.51 6.32
N ALA A 362 18.77 6.37 5.73
CA ALA A 362 19.06 7.80 5.64
C ALA A 362 19.17 8.46 7.02
N LEU A 363 18.33 8.06 7.98
CA LEU A 363 18.40 8.57 9.35
C LEU A 363 19.64 8.06 10.11
N ALA A 364 20.07 6.83 9.83
CA ALA A 364 21.17 6.16 10.53
C ALA A 364 22.57 6.50 9.99
N SER A 365 22.70 6.96 8.74
CA SER A 365 23.99 7.21 8.08
C SER A 365 24.52 8.63 8.25
N GLU A 366 23.76 9.62 7.80
CA GLU A 366 24.02 11.06 7.88
C GLU A 366 22.64 11.69 7.78
N GLY A 367 22.23 12.56 8.71
CA GLY A 367 20.86 13.09 8.77
C GLY A 367 20.31 13.50 7.40
N ILE A 368 19.01 13.21 7.17
CA ILE A 368 18.23 13.34 5.91
C ILE A 368 18.51 14.59 5.04
N GLN A 369 19.12 15.63 5.60
CA GLN A 369 19.20 16.96 5.02
C GLN A 369 19.84 17.01 3.64
N LYS A 370 21.05 16.51 3.36
CA LYS A 370 21.73 16.83 2.07
C LYS A 370 20.94 16.47 0.79
N GLY A 371 20.29 15.29 0.75
CA GLY A 371 19.53 14.85 -0.43
C GLY A 371 18.12 15.44 -0.51
N HIS A 372 17.40 15.45 0.61
CA HIS A 372 16.05 16.01 0.69
C HIS A 372 16.06 17.53 0.49
N MET A 373 17.07 18.21 1.01
CA MET A 373 17.23 19.66 0.87
C MET A 373 17.43 20.08 -0.58
N ARG A 374 18.07 19.28 -1.45
CA ARG A 374 18.22 19.63 -2.87
C ARG A 374 16.90 19.64 -3.63
N LEU A 375 16.03 18.66 -3.36
CA LEU A 375 14.73 18.60 -4.01
C LEU A 375 13.71 19.56 -3.37
N HIS A 376 13.80 19.76 -2.06
CA HIS A 376 13.05 20.80 -1.36
C HIS A 376 13.42 22.21 -1.87
N ALA A 377 14.71 22.48 -2.04
CA ALA A 377 15.21 23.70 -2.67
C ALA A 377 14.63 23.89 -4.08
N ARG A 378 14.55 22.82 -4.90
CA ARG A 378 13.92 22.88 -6.23
C ARG A 378 12.45 23.30 -6.14
N ASN A 379 11.68 22.73 -5.21
CA ASN A 379 10.28 23.10 -5.02
C ASN A 379 10.12 24.55 -4.54
N LEU A 380 11.01 25.02 -3.66
CA LEU A 380 11.01 26.42 -3.21
C LEU A 380 11.37 27.38 -4.35
N ALA A 381 12.34 27.03 -5.20
CA ALA A 381 12.67 27.80 -6.39
C ALA A 381 11.48 27.88 -7.37
N ALA A 382 10.82 26.76 -7.64
CA ALA A 382 9.61 26.73 -8.47
C ALA A 382 8.47 27.56 -7.88
N ALA A 383 8.22 27.42 -6.56
CA ALA A 383 7.20 28.21 -5.85
C ALA A 383 7.52 29.71 -5.79
N ALA A 384 8.80 30.08 -5.86
CA ALA A 384 9.25 31.47 -5.98
C ALA A 384 9.06 32.05 -7.40
N GLY A 385 8.70 31.22 -8.39
CA GLY A 385 8.46 31.63 -9.78
C GLY A 385 9.64 31.41 -10.72
N ALA A 386 10.66 30.61 -10.33
CA ALA A 386 11.80 30.34 -11.17
C ALA A 386 11.41 29.59 -12.46
N ALA A 387 11.93 30.05 -13.60
CA ALA A 387 11.79 29.35 -14.86
C ALA A 387 12.57 28.00 -14.81
N PRO A 388 12.12 26.94 -15.54
CA PRO A 388 12.69 25.60 -15.43
C PRO A 388 14.19 25.50 -15.67
N ASP A 389 14.73 26.39 -16.51
CA ASP A 389 16.15 26.53 -16.85
C ASP A 389 16.99 27.21 -15.76
N HIS A 390 16.39 28.03 -14.90
CA HIS A 390 17.08 28.75 -13.82
C HIS A 390 17.00 28.03 -12.46
N ILE A 391 16.07 27.08 -12.30
CA ILE A 391 15.86 26.35 -11.03
C ILE A 391 17.16 25.71 -10.51
N ASP A 392 17.96 25.10 -11.37
CA ASP A 392 19.14 24.35 -10.92
C ASP A 392 20.26 25.25 -10.39
N SER A 393 20.44 26.41 -11.01
CA SER A 393 21.38 27.44 -10.55
C SER A 393 20.98 27.97 -9.16
N ILE A 394 19.70 28.35 -9.01
CA ILE A 394 19.15 28.87 -7.74
C ILE A 394 19.28 27.83 -6.62
N VAL A 395 19.01 26.56 -6.94
CA VAL A 395 19.12 25.45 -5.99
C VAL A 395 20.55 25.22 -5.54
N GLU A 396 21.50 25.20 -6.47
CA GLU A 396 22.92 25.05 -6.12
C GLU A 396 23.40 26.19 -5.24
N GLN A 397 22.99 27.42 -5.53
CA GLN A 397 23.33 28.59 -4.75
C GLN A 397 22.71 28.54 -3.33
N MET A 398 21.42 28.22 -3.20
CA MET A 398 20.78 28.06 -1.88
C MET A 398 21.42 26.95 -1.03
N ILE A 399 21.82 25.83 -1.65
CA ILE A 399 22.51 24.74 -0.95
C ILE A 399 23.91 25.17 -0.52
N LYS A 400 24.65 25.85 -1.41
CA LYS A 400 26.01 26.33 -1.14
C LYS A 400 26.02 27.34 0.01
N GLU A 401 25.01 28.19 0.10
CA GLU A 401 24.85 29.19 1.15
C GLU A 401 24.25 28.62 2.45
N GLY A 402 23.70 27.39 2.42
CA GLY A 402 22.95 26.83 3.55
C GLY A 402 21.65 27.56 3.86
N ASN A 403 21.16 28.42 2.96
CA ASN A 403 19.94 29.22 3.12
C ASN A 403 18.87 28.76 2.12
N ILE A 404 18.12 27.73 2.52
CA ILE A 404 17.07 27.13 1.69
C ILE A 404 15.72 27.65 2.16
N SER A 405 15.26 28.74 1.54
CA SER A 405 13.99 29.40 1.85
C SER A 405 13.37 30.01 0.60
N ILE A 406 12.04 30.20 0.61
CA ILE A 406 11.33 30.85 -0.50
C ILE A 406 11.77 32.30 -0.69
N ASN A 407 12.12 33.00 0.39
CA ASN A 407 12.62 34.37 0.33
C ASN A 407 13.98 34.41 -0.37
N ARG A 408 14.88 33.49 -0.03
CA ARG A 408 16.19 33.44 -0.68
C ARG A 408 16.07 33.08 -2.17
N ALA A 409 15.16 32.17 -2.51
CA ALA A 409 14.86 31.87 -3.91
C ALA A 409 14.38 33.11 -4.68
N LYS A 410 13.52 33.95 -4.08
CA LYS A 410 13.08 35.23 -4.68
C LYS A 410 14.21 36.26 -4.80
N GLU A 411 15.08 36.35 -3.80
CA GLU A 411 16.26 37.24 -3.88
C GLU A 411 17.16 36.84 -5.04
N LEU A 412 17.44 35.54 -5.18
CA LEU A 412 18.27 35.02 -6.27
C LEU A 412 17.61 35.21 -7.65
N LEU A 413 16.27 35.18 -7.74
CA LEU A 413 15.54 35.49 -8.97
C LEU A 413 15.58 36.97 -9.36
N ASN A 414 15.68 37.87 -8.38
CA ASN A 414 15.74 39.31 -8.60
C ASN A 414 17.18 39.84 -8.70
N SER A 415 18.17 38.96 -8.61
CA SER A 415 19.60 39.30 -8.64
C SER A 415 20.23 39.15 -10.04
N ASP A 416 19.43 38.77 -11.05
CA ASP A 416 19.82 38.72 -12.46
C ASP A 416 19.47 40.03 -13.21
#